data_AF-A0A7S0NBX2-F1
#
_entry.id   AF-A0A7S0NBX2-F1
#
_cell.length_a   1.000
_cell.length_b   1.000
_cell.length_c   1.000
_cell.angle_alpha   90.00
_cell.angle_beta   90.00
_cell.angle_gamma   90.00
#
_symmetry.space_group_name_H-M   'P 1'
#
loop_
_entity.id
_entity.type
_entity.pdbx_description
1 polymer ?
#
loop_
_entity_poly.entity_id
_entity_poly.type
_entity_poly.pdbx_seq_one_letter_code
_entity_poly.pdbx_strand_id
1 'polypeptide(L)'
;KPLKPLYTPDARASDLMDHKKIAAMGLRTVVNAPLLVAGKKFVGALNVALMEVDCLTSNDQLLIKDIAACLGANLFMRRIKKSQEEDHEACQNLLHAMIPPKVL
;
A
#
# COMPACT_ATOMS: atom_id res chain seq x y z
N LYS A 1 10.23 9.49 -12.63
CA LYS A 1 8.83 9.67 -13.07
C LYS A 1 7.91 9.12 -11.99
N PRO A 2 6.79 9.79 -11.64
CA PRO A 2 5.86 9.25 -10.66
C PRO A 2 5.23 7.96 -11.19
N LEU A 3 5.03 6.98 -10.30
CA LEU A 3 4.31 5.75 -10.63
C LEU A 3 2.87 6.12 -11.01
N LYS A 4 2.34 5.46 -12.04
CA LYS A 4 0.97 5.66 -12.51
C LYS A 4 0.14 4.41 -12.24
N PRO A 5 -1.19 4.54 -12.09
CA PRO A 5 -2.07 3.39 -12.07
C PRO A 5 -1.89 2.55 -13.33
N LEU A 6 -1.87 1.22 -13.16
CA LEU A 6 -1.92 0.26 -14.25
C LEU A 6 -3.34 -0.28 -14.34
N TYR A 7 -3.97 -0.08 -15.49
CA TYR A 7 -5.24 -0.70 -15.82
C TYR A 7 -5.00 -1.91 -16.73
N THR A 8 -5.63 -3.03 -16.39
CA THR A 8 -5.61 -4.27 -17.18
C THR A 8 -7.07 -4.70 -17.41
N PRO A 9 -7.62 -4.50 -18.62
CA PRO A 9 -9.00 -4.87 -18.95
C PRO A 9 -9.29 -6.37 -18.79
N ASP A 10 -8.29 -7.20 -19.09
CA ASP A 10 -8.35 -8.65 -18.91
C ASP A 10 -7.01 -9.20 -18.42
N ALA A 11 -6.99 -9.67 -17.18
CA ALA A 11 -5.83 -10.24 -16.50
C ALA A 11 -5.26 -11.47 -17.22
N ARG A 12 -6.04 -12.18 -18.03
CA ARG A 12 -5.56 -13.32 -18.84
C ARG A 12 -4.57 -12.90 -19.92
N ALA A 13 -4.76 -11.70 -20.47
CA ALA A 13 -3.92 -11.15 -21.52
C ALA A 13 -2.68 -10.43 -20.96
N SER A 14 -2.53 -10.37 -19.64
CA SER A 14 -1.42 -9.67 -19.01
C SER A 14 -0.17 -10.54 -18.89
N ASP A 15 0.99 -9.93 -19.14
CA ASP A 15 2.30 -10.57 -18.97
C ASP A 15 2.70 -10.73 -17.50
N LEU A 16 2.01 -10.03 -16.58
CA LEU A 16 2.33 -10.04 -15.16
C LEU A 16 1.91 -11.36 -14.52
N MET A 17 2.85 -12.03 -13.83
CA MET A 17 2.61 -13.31 -13.16
C MET A 17 1.45 -13.23 -12.16
N ASP A 18 1.34 -12.12 -11.42
CA ASP A 18 0.29 -11.93 -10.44
C ASP A 18 -1.09 -11.82 -11.10
N HIS A 19 -1.17 -11.23 -12.29
CA HIS A 19 -2.41 -11.14 -13.05
C HIS A 19 -2.86 -12.52 -13.55
N LYS A 20 -1.92 -13.40 -13.91
CA LYS A 20 -2.25 -14.80 -14.26
C LYS A 20 -2.85 -15.57 -13.08
N LYS A 21 -2.36 -15.33 -11.86
CA LYS A 21 -2.94 -15.92 -10.63
C LYS A 21 -4.34 -15.35 -10.34
N ILE A 22 -4.51 -14.04 -10.47
CA ILE A 22 -5.81 -13.37 -10.34
C ILE A 22 -6.81 -13.94 -11.37
N ALA A 23 -6.36 -14.14 -12.61
CA ALA A 23 -7.15 -14.76 -13.67
C ALA A 23 -7.57 -16.22 -13.37
N ALA A 24 -6.72 -16.98 -12.69
CA ALA A 24 -7.03 -18.34 -12.23
C ALA A 24 -8.09 -18.35 -11.11
N MET A 25 -8.23 -17.26 -10.35
CA MET A 25 -9.28 -17.09 -9.34
C MET A 25 -10.63 -16.63 -9.94
N GLY A 26 -10.72 -16.50 -11.27
CA GLY A 26 -11.93 -16.04 -11.96
C GLY A 26 -12.04 -14.52 -12.10
N LEU A 27 -11.08 -13.76 -11.59
CA LEU A 27 -11.05 -12.30 -11.71
C LEU A 27 -10.43 -11.90 -13.06
N ARG A 28 -11.00 -10.88 -13.71
CA ARG A 28 -10.66 -10.46 -15.07
C ARG A 28 -10.13 -9.04 -15.09
N THR A 29 -10.91 -8.05 -14.71
CA THR A 29 -10.45 -6.65 -14.71
C THR A 29 -9.57 -6.38 -13.50
N VAL A 30 -8.42 -5.74 -13.70
CA VAL A 30 -7.49 -5.37 -12.60
C VAL A 30 -7.05 -3.91 -12.72
N VAL A 31 -7.04 -3.19 -11.59
CA VAL A 31 -6.41 -1.89 -11.44
C VAL A 31 -5.39 -1.95 -10.31
N ASN A 32 -4.16 -1.53 -10.59
CA ASN A 32 -3.13 -1.33 -9.58
C ASN A 32 -2.82 0.15 -9.47
N ALA A 33 -3.32 0.79 -8.41
CA ALA A 33 -3.04 2.20 -8.14
C ALA A 33 -1.92 2.34 -7.09
N PRO A 34 -0.82 3.06 -7.38
CA PRO A 34 0.24 3.24 -6.40
C PRO A 34 -0.22 4.17 -5.26
N LEU A 35 0.03 3.76 -4.03
CA LEU A 35 -0.11 4.62 -2.85
C LEU A 35 1.13 5.51 -2.76
N LEU A 36 0.95 6.80 -3.03
CA LEU A 36 2.03 7.78 -3.06
C LEU A 36 1.82 8.85 -1.99
N VAL A 37 2.89 9.18 -1.25
CA VAL A 37 2.92 10.35 -0.36
C VAL A 37 3.50 11.53 -1.12
N ALA A 38 2.78 12.65 -1.10
CA ALA A 38 3.12 13.87 -1.85
C ALA A 38 3.45 13.61 -3.34
N GLY A 39 2.79 12.61 -3.94
CA GLY A 39 2.96 12.23 -5.35
C GLY A 39 4.33 11.65 -5.73
N LYS A 40 5.22 11.41 -4.75
CA LYS A 40 6.61 11.00 -5.02
C LYS A 40 7.04 9.74 -4.28
N LYS A 41 6.72 9.63 -2.99
CA LYS A 41 7.19 8.51 -2.16
C LYS A 41 6.19 7.35 -2.23
N PHE A 42 6.61 6.23 -2.80
CA PHE A 42 5.84 4.99 -2.82
C PHE A 42 5.77 4.37 -1.42
N VAL A 43 4.57 4.05 -0.97
CA VAL A 43 4.33 3.39 0.33
C VAL A 43 3.57 2.08 0.21
N GLY A 44 3.08 1.74 -0.98
CA GLY A 44 2.35 0.51 -1.26
C GLY A 44 1.51 0.64 -2.53
N ALA A 45 0.65 -0.33 -2.79
CA ALA A 45 -0.29 -0.32 -3.91
C ALA A 45 -1.70 -0.70 -3.44
N LEU A 46 -2.70 -0.09 -4.05
CA LEU A 46 -4.10 -0.48 -3.98
C LEU A 46 -4.40 -1.34 -5.21
N ASN A 47 -4.68 -2.62 -4.98
CA ASN A 47 -5.03 -3.56 -6.02
C ASN A 47 -6.54 -3.82 -5.97
N VAL A 48 -7.22 -3.56 -7.07
CA VAL A 48 -8.64 -3.82 -7.26
C VAL A 48 -8.79 -4.82 -8.38
N ALA A 49 -9.61 -5.86 -8.17
CA ALA A 49 -9.88 -6.88 -9.17
C ALA A 49 -11.38 -7.22 -9.19
N LEU A 50 -11.94 -7.37 -10.38
CA LEU A 50 -13.37 -7.68 -10.61
C LEU A 50 -13.54 -8.90 -11.50
N MET A 51 -14.70 -9.56 -11.45
CA MET A 51 -14.96 -10.79 -12.21
C MET A 51 -15.30 -10.50 -13.67
N GLU A 52 -15.89 -9.33 -13.94
CA GLU A 52 -16.27 -8.88 -15.26
C GLU A 52 -15.06 -8.37 -16.05
N VAL A 53 -15.10 -8.53 -17.38
CA VAL A 53 -14.05 -8.06 -18.30
C VAL A 53 -14.28 -6.59 -18.64
N ASP A 54 -13.22 -5.79 -18.62
CA ASP A 54 -13.19 -4.37 -18.98
C ASP A 54 -14.32 -3.53 -18.33
N CYS A 55 -14.59 -3.77 -17.04
CA CYS A 55 -15.79 -3.24 -16.39
C CYS A 55 -15.60 -1.89 -15.68
N LEU A 56 -14.43 -1.26 -15.78
CA LEU A 56 -14.13 0.00 -15.10
C LEU A 56 -14.03 1.14 -16.11
N THR A 57 -14.91 2.13 -15.96
CA THR A 57 -14.86 3.35 -16.75
C THR A 57 -13.66 4.21 -16.38
N SER A 58 -13.34 5.20 -17.23
CA SER A 58 -12.31 6.20 -16.93
C SER A 58 -12.58 6.94 -15.61
N ASN A 59 -13.85 7.16 -15.25
CA ASN A 59 -14.23 7.81 -14.00
C ASN A 59 -13.96 6.92 -12.79
N ASP A 60 -14.21 5.61 -12.90
CA ASP A 60 -13.90 4.66 -11.84
C ASP A 60 -12.39 4.56 -11.61
N GLN A 61 -11.61 4.54 -12.69
CA GLN A 61 -10.15 4.54 -12.62
C GLN A 61 -9.61 5.82 -11.97
N LEU A 62 -10.22 6.98 -12.26
CA LEU A 62 -9.89 8.25 -11.61
C LEU A 62 -10.22 8.21 -10.11
N LEU A 63 -11.41 7.71 -9.75
CA LEU A 63 -11.83 7.56 -8.37
C LEU A 63 -10.89 6.65 -7.57
N ILE A 64 -10.51 5.50 -8.13
CA ILE A 64 -9.56 4.57 -7.49
C ILE A 64 -8.21 5.27 -7.26
N LYS A 65 -7.74 6.08 -8.22
CA LYS A 65 -6.51 6.87 -8.07
C LYS A 65 -6.62 7.88 -6.93
N ASP A 66 -7.75 8.58 -6.79
CA ASP A 66 -7.95 9.56 -5.72
C ASP A 66 -8.04 8.87 -4.35
N ILE A 67 -8.72 7.73 -4.27
CA ILE A 67 -8.73 6.87 -3.08
C ILE A 67 -7.31 6.44 -2.71
N ALA A 68 -6.51 6.00 -3.69
CA ALA A 68 -5.11 5.60 -3.46
C ALA A 68 -4.25 6.76 -2.94
N ALA A 69 -4.46 7.99 -3.42
CA ALA A 69 -3.76 9.18 -2.92
C ALA A 69 -4.10 9.46 -1.45
N CYS A 70 -5.40 9.40 -1.09
CA CYS A 70 -5.86 9.60 0.28
C CYS A 70 -5.35 8.50 1.23
N LEU A 71 -5.35 7.24 0.78
CA LEU A 71 -4.85 6.12 1.58
C LEU A 71 -3.33 6.19 1.78
N GLY A 72 -2.57 6.62 0.79
CA GLY A 72 -1.12 6.72 0.87
C GLY A 72 -0.63 7.60 2.02
N ALA A 73 -1.21 8.79 2.17
CA ALA A 73 -0.86 9.70 3.27
C ALA A 73 -1.19 9.11 4.65
N ASN A 74 -2.39 8.54 4.81
CA ASN A 74 -2.85 7.98 6.07
C ASN A 74 -2.05 6.74 6.49
N LEU A 75 -1.80 5.83 5.54
CA LEU A 75 -1.02 4.62 5.78
C LEU A 75 0.42 4.97 6.20
N PHE A 76 1.02 5.95 5.52
CA PHE A 76 2.35 6.43 5.85
C PHE A 76 2.42 7.01 7.26
N MET A 77 1.45 7.85 7.63
CA MET A 77 1.42 8.47 8.96
C MET A 77 1.25 7.43 10.08
N ARG A 78 0.37 6.42 9.88
CA ARG A 78 0.21 5.33 10.84
C ARG A 78 1.49 4.50 11.01
N ARG A 79 2.21 4.21 9.92
CA ARG A 79 3.48 3.47 9.98
C ARG A 79 4.57 4.25 10.70
N ILE A 80 4.69 5.56 10.43
CA ILE A 80 5.63 6.42 11.15
C ILE A 80 5.30 6.45 12.64
N LYS A 81 4.02 6.68 12.99
CA LYS A 81 3.60 6.75 14.38
C LYS A 81 3.95 5.46 15.14
N LYS A 82 3.63 4.31 14.55
CA LYS A 82 3.97 3.00 15.13
C LYS A 82 5.48 2.82 15.34
N SER A 83 6.29 3.19 14.34
CA SER A 83 7.76 3.15 14.46
C SER A 83 8.26 4.04 15.60
N GLN A 84 7.70 5.24 15.75
CA GLN A 84 8.08 6.16 16.84
C GLN A 84 7.70 5.63 18.21
N GLU A 85 6.56 4.96 18.33
CA GLU A 85 6.12 4.32 19.58
C GLU A 85 7.09 3.17 19.96
N GLU A 86 7.46 2.33 19.00
CA GLU A 86 8.43 1.23 19.19
C GLU A 86 9.83 1.77 19.57
N ASP A 87 10.30 2.82 18.90
CA ASP A 87 11.58 3.47 19.20
C ASP A 87 11.58 4.10 20.61
N HIS A 88 10.46 4.70 21.01
CA HIS A 88 10.31 5.29 22.34
C HIS A 88 10.36 4.23 23.44
N GLU A 89 9.64 3.12 23.26
CA GLU A 89 9.65 1.99 24.20
C GLU A 89 11.06 1.39 24.33
N ALA A 90 11.77 1.20 23.22
CA ALA A 90 13.15 0.72 23.24
C ALA A 90 14.08 1.66 24.02
N CYS A 91 13.96 2.98 23.79
CA CYS A 91 14.75 3.98 24.50
C CYS A 91 14.47 3.99 26.01
N GLN A 92 13.20 3.90 26.41
CA GLN A 92 12.82 3.81 27.83
C GLN A 92 13.42 2.56 28.49
N ASN A 93 13.34 1.40 27.82
CA ASN A 93 13.89 0.15 28.34
C ASN A 93 15.41 0.22 28.54
N LEU A 94 16.14 0.87 27.62
CA LEU A 94 17.58 1.09 27.76
C LEU A 94 17.91 2.00 28.96
N LEU A 95 17.15 3.08 29.15
CA LEU A 95 17.34 3.97 30.30
C LEU A 95 17.13 3.22 31.64
N HIS A 96 16.10 2.39 31.72
CA HIS A 96 15.86 1.57 32.91
C HIS A 96 16.97 0.55 33.17
N ALA A 97 17.53 -0.05 32.12
CA ALA A 97 18.65 -0.99 32.23
C ALA A 97 19.97 -0.34 32.67
N MET A 98 20.14 0.97 32.46
CA MET A 98 21.36 1.71 32.84
C MET A 98 21.34 2.25 34.28
N ILE A 99 20.24 2.08 35.04
CA ILE A 99 20.22 2.41 36.46
C ILE A 99 20.88 1.26 37.23
N PRO A 100 22.07 1.44 37.83
CA PRO A 100 22.72 0.38 38.59
C PRO A 100 21.84 -0.02 39.78
N PRO A 101 21.79 -1.31 40.16
CA PRO A 101 21.08 -1.72 41.36
C PRO A 101 21.66 -0.94 42.55
N LYS A 102 20.78 -0.35 43.38
CA LYS A 102 21.20 0.28 44.64
C LYS A 102 22.06 -0.74 45.39
N VAL A 103 23.34 -0.43 45.55
CA VAL A 103 24.24 -1.16 46.45
C VAL A 103 23.72 -0.87 47.86
N LEU A 104 23.01 -1.84 48.44
CA LEU A 104 22.64 -1.87 49.85
C LEU A 104 23.86 -2.25 50.69
#